data_AF-A0A354X8K7-F1
#
_entry.id   AF-A0A354X8K7-F1
#
_cell.length_a   1.000
_cell.length_b   1.000
_cell.length_c   1.000
_cell.angle_alpha   90.00
_cell.angle_beta   90.00
_cell.angle_gamma   90.00
#
_symmetry.space_group_name_H-M   'P 1'
#
loop_
_entity.id
_entity.type
_entity.pdbx_description
1 polymer ?
#
loop_
_entity_poly.entity_id
_entity_poly.type
_entity_poly.pdbx_seq_one_letter_code
_entity_poly.pdbx_strand_id
1 'polypeptide(L)'
;IAKTEQAKSNLSSQFYHKTTRRQYVALVWGDLKENEGRIEGNVGRDPKDRMMMRVFPDGDMGKPAVTHYKVLERFGYVTLVQCRLETGRTHQIRVH
;
A
#
# COMPACT_ATOMS: atom_id res chain seq x y z
N ILE A 1 -14.41 -13.06 -0.54
CA ILE A 1 -13.80 -14.37 -0.90
C ILE A 1 -14.69 -15.02 -1.95
N ALA A 2 -14.12 -15.52 -3.05
CA ALA A 2 -14.88 -16.24 -4.06
C ALA A 2 -15.38 -17.57 -3.50
N LYS A 3 -16.67 -17.87 -3.71
CA LYS A 3 -17.29 -19.15 -3.32
C LYS A 3 -17.45 -20.13 -4.49
N THR A 4 -17.21 -19.66 -5.71
CA THR A 4 -17.27 -20.45 -6.94
C THR A 4 -16.08 -20.13 -7.83
N GLU A 5 -15.77 -21.04 -8.76
CA GLU A 5 -14.70 -20.85 -9.73
C GLU A 5 -14.95 -19.62 -10.62
N GLN A 6 -16.17 -19.44 -11.13
CA GLN A 6 -16.53 -18.26 -11.92
C GLN A 6 -16.28 -16.95 -11.16
N ALA A 7 -16.67 -16.91 -9.87
CA ALA A 7 -16.42 -15.74 -9.04
C ALA A 7 -14.92 -15.50 -8.82
N LYS A 8 -14.11 -16.57 -8.69
CA LYS A 8 -12.65 -16.48 -8.54
C LYS A 8 -12.03 -15.87 -9.80
N SER A 9 -12.39 -16.35 -10.98
CA SER A 9 -11.88 -15.83 -12.26
C SER A 9 -12.28 -14.37 -12.46
N ASN A 10 -13.54 -14.02 -12.20
CA ASN A 10 -14.03 -12.64 -12.30
C ASN A 10 -13.31 -11.68 -11.34
N LEU A 11 -13.11 -12.09 -10.07
CA LEU A 11 -12.37 -11.27 -9.11
C LEU A 11 -10.90 -11.12 -9.50
N SER A 12 -10.27 -12.20 -9.96
CA SER A 12 -8.86 -12.18 -10.39
C SER A 12 -8.65 -11.21 -11.56
N SER A 13 -9.59 -11.18 -12.51
CA SER A 13 -9.62 -10.22 -13.62
C SER A 13 -9.71 -8.77 -13.12
N GLN A 14 -10.59 -8.48 -12.15
CA GLN A 14 -10.71 -7.14 -11.57
C GLN A 14 -9.44 -6.67 -10.83
N PHE A 15 -8.73 -7.59 -10.16
CA PHE A 15 -7.43 -7.27 -9.55
C PHE A 15 -6.35 -7.03 -10.61
N TYR A 16 -6.33 -7.83 -11.68
CA TYR A 16 -5.40 -7.68 -12.79
C TYR A 16 -5.59 -6.35 -13.52
N HIS A 17 -6.84 -6.00 -13.86
CA HIS A 17 -7.20 -4.74 -14.51
C HIS A 17 -7.26 -3.54 -13.55
N LYS A 18 -6.94 -3.73 -12.26
CA LYS A 18 -6.95 -2.68 -11.22
C LYS A 18 -8.29 -1.91 -11.12
N THR A 19 -9.41 -2.58 -11.40
CA THR A 19 -10.75 -1.98 -11.29
C THR A 19 -11.26 -1.97 -9.84
N THR A 20 -10.62 -2.74 -8.96
CA THR A 20 -10.90 -2.73 -7.52
C THR A 20 -10.34 -1.48 -6.85
N ARG A 21 -11.16 -0.83 -6.01
CA ARG A 21 -10.74 0.24 -5.12
C ARG A 21 -10.53 -0.32 -3.72
N ARG A 22 -9.37 -0.06 -3.13
CA ARG A 22 -9.02 -0.51 -1.77
C ARG A 22 -8.61 0.71 -0.95
N GLN A 23 -9.32 0.91 0.15
CA GLN A 23 -9.05 1.96 1.13
C GLN A 23 -8.87 1.32 2.49
N TYR A 24 -7.88 1.80 3.23
CA TYR A 24 -7.55 1.37 4.57
C TYR A 24 -7.46 2.60 5.46
N VAL A 25 -7.67 2.41 6.75
CA VAL A 25 -7.37 3.41 7.78
C VAL A 25 -6.22 2.89 8.61
N ALA A 26 -5.24 3.73 8.86
CA ALA A 26 -4.07 3.42 9.66
C ALA A 26 -3.76 4.55 10.64
N LEU A 27 -3.29 4.21 11.83
CA LEU A 27 -2.71 5.16 12.77
C LEU A 27 -1.19 5.10 12.62
N VAL A 28 -0.57 6.22 12.28
CA VAL A 28 0.88 6.33 12.06
C VAL A 28 1.53 7.22 13.10
N TRP A 29 2.80 6.97 13.40
CA TRP A 29 3.60 7.80 14.28
C TRP A 29 3.97 9.13 13.61
N GLY A 30 3.95 10.20 14.40
CA GLY A 30 4.28 11.56 13.97
C GLY A 30 3.07 12.41 13.61
N ASP A 31 3.31 13.72 13.57
CA ASP A 31 2.39 14.73 13.07
C ASP A 31 2.67 14.99 11.59
N LEU A 32 1.86 14.41 10.70
CA LEU A 32 2.04 14.60 9.27
C LEU A 32 1.66 16.03 8.90
N LYS A 33 2.64 16.80 8.42
CA LYS A 33 2.43 18.21 8.02
C LYS A 33 1.48 18.33 6.84
N GLU A 34 1.67 17.49 5.83
CA GLU A 34 0.83 17.50 4.63
C GLU A 34 -0.49 16.76 4.86
N ASN A 35 -1.59 17.28 4.32
CA ASN A 35 -2.91 16.67 4.44
C ASN A 35 -3.10 15.45 3.53
N GLU A 36 -2.32 15.35 2.47
CA GLU A 36 -2.34 14.23 1.54
C GLU A 36 -1.00 14.08 0.83
N GLY A 37 -0.74 12.90 0.28
CA GLY A 37 0.46 12.67 -0.49
C GLY A 37 0.45 11.34 -1.23
N ARG A 38 1.44 11.17 -2.10
CA ARG A 38 1.66 9.97 -2.91
C ARG A 38 3.05 9.44 -2.60
N ILE A 39 3.11 8.19 -2.13
CA ILE A 39 4.35 7.47 -1.85
C ILE A 39 4.56 6.46 -2.96
N GLU A 40 5.68 6.56 -3.65
CA GLU A 40 6.07 5.72 -4.78
C GLU A 40 7.48 5.15 -4.57
N GLY A 41 7.68 3.93 -5.02
CA GLY A 41 8.96 3.23 -5.04
C GLY A 41 8.75 1.76 -5.37
N ASN A 42 9.81 1.07 -5.80
CA ASN A 42 9.69 -0.37 -5.98
C ASN A 42 9.71 -1.06 -4.62
N VAL A 43 8.80 -2.02 -4.40
CA VAL A 43 8.76 -2.81 -3.17
C VAL A 43 9.23 -4.23 -3.49
N GLY A 44 10.23 -4.69 -2.74
CA GLY A 44 10.85 -6.02 -2.88
C GLY A 44 11.17 -6.65 -1.52
N ARG A 45 11.63 -7.90 -1.55
CA ARG A 45 12.09 -8.57 -0.33
C ARG A 45 13.36 -7.88 0.17
N ASP A 46 13.50 -7.74 1.48
CA ASP A 46 14.76 -7.26 2.03
C ASP A 46 15.89 -8.29 1.76
N PRO A 47 17.05 -7.88 1.22
CA PRO A 47 18.15 -8.80 0.92
C PRO A 47 18.79 -9.43 2.17
N LYS A 48 18.72 -8.75 3.32
CA LYS A 48 19.31 -9.17 4.59
C LYS A 48 18.31 -10.00 5.42
N ASP A 49 17.03 -9.62 5.40
CA ASP A 49 15.98 -10.33 6.13
C ASP A 49 14.82 -10.74 5.22
N ARG A 50 14.78 -12.03 4.88
CA ARG A 50 13.72 -12.61 4.06
C ARG A 50 12.36 -12.69 4.74
N MET A 51 12.13 -12.13 5.93
CA MET A 51 10.79 -11.89 6.50
C MET A 51 10.27 -10.48 6.19
N MET A 52 11.17 -9.54 5.89
CA MET A 52 10.88 -8.12 5.71
C MET A 52 10.70 -7.73 4.23
N MET A 53 10.09 -6.57 4.02
CA MET A 53 9.96 -5.91 2.72
C MET A 53 10.72 -4.59 2.80
N ARG A 54 11.29 -4.15 1.68
CA ARG A 54 12.06 -2.90 1.56
C ARG A 54 11.57 -2.10 0.37
N VAL A 55 11.60 -0.77 0.49
CA VAL A 55 11.44 0.16 -0.63
C VAL A 55 12.80 0.38 -1.31
N PHE A 56 12.80 0.29 -2.63
CA PHE A 56 13.90 0.50 -3.55
C PHE A 56 13.55 1.73 -4.42
N PRO A 57 13.90 2.95 -3.98
CA PRO A 57 13.45 4.19 -4.61
C PRO A 57 13.92 4.32 -6.07
N ASP A 58 15.17 3.91 -6.34
CA ASP A 58 15.79 4.00 -7.66
C ASP A 58 15.36 2.86 -8.61
N GLY A 59 14.55 1.93 -8.11
CA GLY A 59 13.97 0.84 -8.88
C GLY A 59 14.94 -0.28 -9.28
N ASP A 60 16.12 -0.33 -8.67
CA ASP A 60 17.15 -1.37 -8.84
C ASP A 60 16.62 -2.79 -8.56
N MET A 61 15.70 -2.93 -7.61
CA MET A 61 15.01 -4.19 -7.30
C MET A 61 13.54 -4.00 -6.96
N GLY A 62 12.80 -5.11 -6.90
CA GLY A 62 11.39 -5.12 -6.50
C GLY A 62 10.41 -4.85 -7.64
N LYS A 63 9.16 -4.51 -7.28
CA LYS A 63 8.10 -4.20 -8.24
C LYS A 63 7.48 -2.83 -7.93
N PRO A 64 7.03 -2.08 -8.95
CA PRO A 64 6.39 -0.77 -8.74
C PRO A 64 5.24 -0.84 -7.75
N ALA A 65 5.26 0.09 -6.80
CA ALA A 65 4.26 0.25 -5.77
C ALA A 65 3.88 1.73 -5.59
N VAL A 66 2.58 1.99 -5.45
CA VAL A 66 2.04 3.34 -5.26
C VAL A 66 0.94 3.30 -4.20
N THR A 67 1.12 4.14 -3.18
CA THR A 67 0.17 4.35 -2.08
C THR A 67 -0.15 5.84 -1.99
N HIS A 68 -1.44 6.18 -2.01
CA HIS A 68 -1.90 7.53 -1.68
C HIS A 68 -2.32 7.56 -0.23
N TYR A 69 -1.97 8.60 0.51
CA TYR A 69 -2.50 8.82 1.85
C TYR A 69 -3.24 10.15 1.94
N LYS A 70 -4.21 10.20 2.84
CA LYS A 70 -4.91 11.42 3.24
C LYS A 70 -5.07 11.43 4.76
N VAL A 71 -4.69 12.51 5.42
CA VAL A 71 -4.89 12.72 6.85
C VAL A 71 -6.38 12.85 7.12
N LEU A 72 -6.86 12.05 8.06
CA LEU A 72 -8.23 12.12 8.58
C LEU A 72 -8.26 12.94 9.86
N GLU A 73 -7.29 12.72 10.76
CA GLU A 73 -7.23 13.38 12.06
C GLU A 73 -5.80 13.37 12.61
N ARG A 74 -5.42 14.38 13.40
CA ARG A 74 -4.12 14.51 14.06
C ARG A 74 -4.31 14.51 15.56
N PHE A 75 -3.53 13.69 16.27
CA PHE A 75 -3.56 13.57 17.73
C PHE A 75 -2.23 14.01 18.38
N GLY A 76 -1.46 14.85 17.68
CA GLY A 76 -0.12 15.26 18.09
C GLY A 76 0.93 14.23 17.71
N TYR A 77 1.21 13.26 18.58
CA TYR A 77 2.29 12.28 18.34
C TYR A 77 1.94 11.18 17.34
N VAL A 78 0.67 11.09 16.94
CA VAL A 78 0.17 10.14 15.96
C VAL A 78 -0.87 10.80 15.05
N THR A 79 -0.97 10.31 13.83
CA THR A 79 -1.92 10.79 12.81
C THR A 79 -2.75 9.64 12.27
N LEU A 80 -4.07 9.82 12.21
CA LEU A 80 -4.96 8.90 11.54
C LEU A 80 -4.98 9.22 10.05
N VAL A 81 -4.67 8.23 9.21
CA VAL A 81 -4.60 8.40 7.76
C VAL A 81 -5.47 7.37 7.05
N GLN A 82 -6.06 7.78 5.94
CA GLN A 82 -6.65 6.91 4.95
C GLN A 82 -5.60 6.57 3.88
N CYS A 83 -5.34 5.30 3.64
CA CYS A 83 -4.46 4.83 2.57
C CYS A 83 -5.29 4.26 1.41
N ARG A 84 -5.07 4.77 0.19
CA ARG A 84 -5.65 4.23 -1.05
C ARG A 84 -4.56 3.60 -1.91
N LEU A 85 -4.80 2.37 -2.34
CA LEU A 85 -3.81 1.55 -3.06
C LEU A 85 -4.10 1.48 -4.56
N GLU A 86 -3.11 1.86 -5.39
CA GLU A 86 -3.12 1.54 -6.83
C GLU A 86 -2.55 0.15 -7.12
N THR A 87 -1.59 -0.27 -6.30
CA THR A 87 -0.90 -1.57 -6.36
C THR A 87 -1.14 -2.36 -5.08
N GLY A 88 -0.90 -3.67 -5.10
CA GLY A 88 -1.07 -4.53 -3.92
C GLY A 88 0.17 -5.36 -3.63
N ARG A 89 1.29 -4.74 -3.28
CA ARG A 89 2.51 -5.46 -2.88
C ARG A 89 2.43 -5.93 -1.44
N THR A 90 3.14 -7.00 -1.13
CA THR A 90 3.26 -7.52 0.24
C THR A 90 3.76 -6.42 1.18
N HIS A 91 3.08 -6.21 2.30
CA HIS A 91 3.37 -5.18 3.30
C HIS A 91 3.42 -3.73 2.78
N GLN A 92 2.82 -3.43 1.61
CA GLN A 92 2.98 -2.13 0.96
C GLN A 92 2.67 -0.92 1.86
N ILE A 93 1.55 -0.91 2.58
CA ILE A 93 1.17 0.21 3.48
C ILE A 93 2.15 0.37 4.65
N ARG A 94 2.83 -0.72 5.07
CA ARG A 94 3.72 -0.69 6.24
C ARG A 94 5.13 -0.24 5.91
N VAL A 95 5.55 -0.45 4.67
CA VAL A 95 6.91 -0.13 4.20
C VAL A 95 6.97 1.20 3.46
N HIS A 96 5.84 1.64 2.89
CA HIS A 96 5.61 3.02 2.49
C HIS A 96 5.32 3.85 3.74
#